data_AF-A0A3D0TY93-F1
#
_entry.id   AF-A0A3D0TY93-F1
#
_cell.length_a   1.000
_cell.length_b   1.000
_cell.length_c   1.000
_cell.angle_alpha   90.00
_cell.angle_beta   90.00
_cell.angle_gamma   90.00
#
_symmetry.space_group_name_H-M   'P 1'
#
loop_
_entity.id
_entity.type
_entity.pdbx_description
1 polymer ?
#
loop_
_entity_poly.entity_id
_entity_poly.type
_entity_poly.pdbx_seq_one_letter_code
_entity_poly.pdbx_strand_id
1 'polypeptide(L)'
;SEQWVQRATTPDKPWLQPGQIDQDWGYQYQWWVPRGNQGDFSAIGIWGQFIYVNPKADLVIVKTSADANFKPHEFEAMTAFRAIANSLTDDGWAWAN
;
A
#
# COMPACT_ATOMS: atom_id res chain seq x y z
N SER A 1 11.47 -16.61 1.98
CA SER A 1 10.47 -17.67 1.68
C SER A 1 9.12 -17.03 1.44
N GLU A 2 8.20 -17.69 0.73
CA GLU A 2 6.83 -17.19 0.50
C GLU A 2 6.09 -16.89 1.81
N GLN A 3 6.20 -17.80 2.78
CA GLN A 3 5.65 -17.63 4.13
C GLN A 3 6.16 -16.38 4.86
N TRP A 4 7.40 -15.95 4.57
CA TRP A 4 7.92 -14.71 5.15
C TRP A 4 7.21 -13.49 4.58
N VAL A 5 6.94 -13.45 3.28
CA VAL A 5 6.22 -12.35 2.63
C VAL A 5 4.83 -12.20 3.23
N GLN A 6 4.07 -13.29 3.32
CA GLN A 6 2.73 -13.28 3.92
C GLN A 6 2.75 -12.76 5.36
N ARG A 7 3.69 -13.25 6.18
CA ARG A 7 3.82 -12.78 7.57
C ARG A 7 4.27 -11.34 7.68
N ALA A 8 5.13 -10.87 6.78
CA ALA A 8 5.65 -9.51 6.81
C ALA A 8 4.60 -8.46 6.42
N THR A 9 3.54 -8.84 5.72
CA THR A 9 2.53 -7.92 5.20
C THR A 9 1.15 -8.12 5.82
N THR A 10 1.02 -9.03 6.79
CA THR A 10 -0.23 -9.33 7.50
C THR A 10 -0.08 -9.00 8.99
N PRO A 11 -0.71 -7.91 9.48
CA PRO A 11 -0.68 -7.58 10.90
C PRO A 11 -1.32 -8.69 11.75
N ASP A 12 -0.62 -9.14 12.79
CA ASP A 12 -1.01 -10.29 13.63
C ASP A 12 -1.40 -9.90 15.06
N LYS A 13 -1.32 -8.60 15.40
CA LYS A 13 -1.73 -8.05 16.70
C LYS A 13 -2.84 -7.02 16.54
N PRO A 14 -3.75 -6.88 17.53
CA PRO A 14 -4.84 -5.90 17.46
C PRO A 14 -4.36 -4.46 17.25
N TRP A 15 -3.33 -4.01 17.96
CA TRP A 15 -2.78 -2.64 17.85
C TRP A 15 -1.93 -2.41 16.60
N LEU A 16 -1.71 -3.44 15.78
CA LEU A 16 -1.00 -3.34 14.51
C LEU A 16 -1.94 -3.40 13.30
N GLN A 17 -3.24 -3.63 13.51
CA GLN A 17 -4.21 -3.72 12.43
C GLN A 17 -4.32 -2.40 11.64
N PRO A 18 -4.79 -2.44 10.39
CA PRO A 18 -5.02 -1.24 9.60
C PRO A 18 -5.90 -0.22 10.34
N GLY A 19 -5.45 1.04 10.41
CA GLY A 19 -6.15 2.12 11.12
C GLY A 19 -5.97 2.09 12.64
N GLN A 20 -4.89 1.50 13.17
CA GLN A 20 -4.62 1.44 14.61
C GLN A 20 -3.36 2.19 15.06
N ILE A 21 -2.35 2.35 14.20
CA ILE A 21 -1.16 3.18 14.53
C ILE A 21 -1.54 4.65 14.49
N ASP A 22 -2.25 5.01 13.42
CA ASP A 22 -3.06 6.20 13.32
C ASP A 22 -4.35 5.81 12.59
N GLN A 23 -5.17 6.79 12.22
CA GLN A 23 -6.45 6.52 11.54
C GLN A 23 -6.28 5.89 10.15
N ASP A 24 -5.05 5.80 9.63
CA ASP A 24 -4.76 5.40 8.26
C ASP A 24 -3.95 4.10 8.16
N TRP A 25 -3.16 3.76 9.18
CA TRP A 25 -2.17 2.69 9.05
C TRP A 25 -2.23 1.60 10.11
N GLY A 26 -1.91 0.40 9.64
CA GLY A 26 -1.38 -0.72 10.42
C GLY A 26 0.09 -0.95 10.04
N TYR A 27 0.71 -1.94 10.65
CA TYR A 27 2.12 -2.23 10.39
C TYR A 27 2.47 -3.68 10.66
N GLN A 28 3.41 -4.20 9.89
CA GLN A 28 4.06 -5.46 10.20
C GLN A 28 5.46 -5.50 9.58
N TYR A 29 6.46 -5.95 10.34
CA TYR A 29 7.84 -6.18 9.88
C TYR A 29 8.38 -5.18 8.83
N GLN A 30 8.31 -3.87 9.11
CA GLN A 30 8.75 -2.77 8.23
C GLN A 30 7.83 -2.39 7.06
N TRP A 31 6.65 -2.99 6.97
CA TRP A 31 5.61 -2.64 6.00
C TRP A 31 4.44 -1.94 6.66
N TRP A 32 4.02 -0.85 6.04
CA TRP A 32 2.79 -0.12 6.37
C TRP A 32 1.61 -0.74 5.64
N VAL A 33 0.53 -0.98 6.38
CA VAL A 33 -0.70 -1.59 5.84
C VAL A 33 -1.83 -0.57 5.88
N PRO A 34 -2.28 -0.03 4.74
CA PRO A 34 -3.30 1.00 4.69
C PRO A 34 -4.66 0.50 5.18
N ARG A 35 -5.41 1.41 5.82
CA ARG A 35 -6.81 1.20 6.22
C ARG A 35 -7.67 0.76 5.03
N GLY A 36 -8.79 0.13 5.36
CA GLY A 36 -9.72 -0.45 4.39
C GLY A 36 -9.41 -1.91 4.03
N ASN A 37 -8.29 -2.47 4.51
CA ASN A 37 -7.97 -3.90 4.44
C ASN A 37 -8.08 -4.49 3.02
N GLN A 38 -7.49 -3.83 2.02
CA GLN A 38 -7.59 -4.28 0.62
C GLN A 38 -6.53 -5.34 0.24
N GLY A 39 -5.61 -5.68 1.16
CA GLY A 39 -4.50 -6.61 0.93
C GLY A 39 -3.27 -5.98 0.27
N ASP A 40 -3.30 -4.65 0.10
CA ASP A 40 -2.17 -3.84 -0.33
C ASP A 40 -1.31 -3.40 0.86
N PHE A 41 -0.05 -3.05 0.58
CA PHE A 41 0.92 -2.65 1.60
C PHE A 41 2.00 -1.76 0.98
N SER A 42 2.71 -1.00 1.80
CA SER A 42 3.73 -0.06 1.32
C SER A 42 4.93 0.06 2.25
N ALA A 43 6.11 0.24 1.67
CA ALA A 43 7.22 0.89 2.37
C ALA A 43 7.04 2.41 2.19
N ILE A 44 7.19 3.18 3.26
CA ILE A 44 6.96 4.63 3.27
C ILE A 44 8.20 5.32 3.83
N GLY A 45 8.70 6.31 3.10
CA GLY A 45 9.84 7.13 3.50
C GLY A 45 9.44 8.59 3.71
N ILE A 46 10.26 9.30 4.49
CA ILE A 46 10.11 10.75 4.68
C ILE A 46 10.15 11.51 3.34
N TRP A 47 9.56 12.68 3.29
CA TRP A 47 9.44 13.50 2.08
C TRP A 47 8.60 12.85 0.96
N GLY A 48 7.73 11.90 1.32
CA GLY A 48 6.72 11.32 0.43
C GLY A 48 7.22 10.22 -0.50
N GLN A 49 8.18 9.40 -0.06
CA GLN A 49 8.63 8.22 -0.82
C GLN A 49 7.72 7.02 -0.59
N PHE A 50 7.44 6.25 -1.64
CA PHE A 50 6.65 5.03 -1.53
C PHE A 50 7.22 3.91 -2.42
N ILE A 51 7.17 2.69 -1.88
CA ILE A 51 7.09 1.46 -2.67
C ILE A 51 5.74 0.82 -2.29
N TYR A 52 4.75 0.98 -3.14
CA TYR A 52 3.41 0.45 -2.98
C TYR A 52 3.26 -0.87 -3.73
N VAL A 53 2.64 -1.87 -3.12
CA VAL A 53 2.39 -3.18 -3.71
C VAL A 53 0.91 -3.52 -3.58
N ASN A 54 0.29 -3.88 -4.71
CA ASN A 54 -1.07 -4.41 -4.77
C ASN A 54 -1.06 -5.79 -5.45
N PRO A 55 -1.08 -6.88 -4.67
CA PRO A 55 -1.04 -8.23 -5.23
C PRO A 55 -2.25 -8.58 -6.09
N LYS A 56 -3.42 -7.98 -5.85
CA LYS A 56 -4.65 -8.29 -6.61
C LYS A 56 -4.58 -7.77 -8.04
N ALA A 57 -3.91 -6.64 -8.24
CA ALA A 57 -3.70 -6.02 -9.55
C ALA A 57 -2.36 -6.42 -10.19
N ASP A 58 -1.58 -7.33 -9.58
CA ASP A 58 -0.19 -7.65 -9.94
C ASP A 58 0.66 -6.39 -10.18
N LEU A 59 0.55 -5.42 -9.25
CA LEU A 59 1.07 -4.06 -9.43
C LEU A 59 2.06 -3.67 -8.34
N VAL A 60 3.15 -3.03 -8.76
CA VAL A 60 4.06 -2.28 -7.90
C VAL A 60 4.15 -0.84 -8.41
N ILE A 61 3.98 0.14 -7.51
CA ILE A 61 4.21 1.57 -7.81
C ILE A 61 5.36 2.06 -6.96
N VAL A 62 6.36 2.67 -7.61
CA VAL A 62 7.44 3.39 -6.94
C VAL A 62 7.21 4.89 -7.13
N LYS A 63 7.10 5.63 -6.04
CA LYS A 63 6.99 7.10 -6.05
C LYS A 63 8.18 7.69 -5.31
N THR A 64 9.01 8.42 -6.03
CA THR A 64 10.07 9.26 -5.45
C THR A 64 9.57 10.70 -5.34
N SER A 65 10.00 11.42 -4.30
CA SER A 65 9.51 12.78 -4.02
C SER A 65 10.51 13.59 -3.20
N ALA A 66 10.21 14.87 -2.98
CA ALA A 66 10.93 15.75 -2.07
C ALA A 66 9.96 16.71 -1.38
N ASP A 67 8.79 16.20 -0.97
CA ASP A 67 7.71 17.02 -0.44
C ASP A 67 7.94 17.36 1.03
N ALA A 68 8.23 18.63 1.32
CA ALA A 68 8.48 19.12 2.67
C ALA A 68 7.28 18.95 3.61
N ASN A 69 6.07 18.92 3.06
CA ASN A 69 4.80 18.78 3.80
C ASN A 69 4.13 17.43 3.51
N PHE A 70 4.91 16.36 3.41
CA PHE A 70 4.40 15.06 2.94
C PHE A 70 3.34 14.40 3.83
N LYS A 71 3.26 14.76 5.12
CA LYS A 71 2.42 14.03 6.08
C LYS A 71 0.92 14.09 5.75
N PRO A 72 0.33 15.27 5.51
CA PRO A 72 -1.07 15.36 5.05
C PRO A 72 -1.34 14.67 3.70
N HIS A 73 -0.34 14.61 2.81
CA HIS A 73 -0.50 14.04 1.46
C HIS A 73 -0.27 12.53 1.40
N GLU A 74 0.11 11.89 2.51
CA GLU A 74 0.55 10.50 2.55
C GLU A 74 -0.60 9.55 2.13
N PHE A 75 -1.81 9.77 2.67
CA PHE A 75 -2.97 8.95 2.34
C PHE A 75 -3.64 9.35 1.01
N GLU A 76 -3.45 10.58 0.55
CA GLU A 76 -3.85 10.99 -0.81
C GLU A 76 -3.08 10.20 -1.87
N ALA A 77 -1.77 10.01 -1.68
CA ALA A 77 -0.95 9.17 -2.55
C ALA A 77 -1.47 7.72 -2.57
N MET A 78 -1.81 7.15 -1.41
CA MET A 78 -2.40 5.81 -1.34
C MET A 78 -3.74 5.71 -2.10
N THR A 79 -4.56 6.75 -2.02
CA THR A 79 -5.83 6.84 -2.75
C THR A 79 -5.60 6.86 -4.26
N ALA A 80 -4.62 7.65 -4.73
CA ALA A 80 -4.25 7.67 -6.14
C ALA A 80 -3.70 6.31 -6.62
N PHE A 81 -2.86 5.65 -5.83
CA PHE A 81 -2.34 4.32 -6.16
C PHE A 81 -3.43 3.27 -6.30
N ARG A 82 -4.41 3.27 -5.39
CA ARG A 82 -5.58 2.39 -5.46
C ARG A 82 -6.44 2.68 -6.68
N ALA A 83 -6.62 3.96 -7.05
CA ALA A 83 -7.34 4.31 -8.27
C ALA A 83 -6.65 3.75 -9.53
N ILE A 84 -5.31 3.83 -9.59
CA ILE A 84 -4.53 3.22 -10.67
C ILE A 84 -4.70 1.69 -10.65
N ALA A 85 -4.57 1.05 -9.50
CA ALA A 85 -4.74 -0.40 -9.37
C ALA A 85 -6.12 -0.87 -9.88
N ASN A 86 -7.18 -0.16 -9.49
CA ASN A 86 -8.55 -0.47 -9.93
C ASN A 86 -8.71 -0.32 -11.46
N SER A 87 -8.11 0.72 -12.06
CA SER A 87 -8.17 0.88 -13.52
C SER A 87 -7.51 -0.25 -14.31
N LEU A 88 -6.61 -1.02 -13.70
CA LEU A 88 -5.96 -2.17 -14.34
C LEU A 88 -6.75 -3.48 -14.18
N THR A 89 -7.67 -3.51 -13.22
CA THR A 89 -8.52 -4.68 -12.93
C THR A 89 -9.92 -4.55 -13.52
N ASP A 90 -10.40 -3.32 -13.71
CA ASP A 90 -11.76 -3.04 -14.21
C ASP A 90 -11.85 -3.16 -15.74
N ASP A 91 -10.74 -2.95 -16.45
CA ASP A 91 -10.64 -3.17 -17.89
C ASP A 91 -9.88 -4.48 -18.16
N GLY A 92 -10.65 -5.55 -18.37
CA GLY A 92 -10.12 -6.82 -18.88
C GLY A 92 -9.21 -6.55 -20.07
N TRP A 93 -7.97 -7.03 -19.99
CA TRP A 93 -6.93 -6.96 -21.00
C TRP A 93 -7.44 -7.57 -22.32
N ALA A 94 -8.08 -6.75 -23.15
CA ALA A 94 -8.85 -7.15 -24.32
C ALA A 94 -8.00 -7.60 -25.54
N TRP A 95 -6.70 -7.84 -25.35
CA TRP A 95 -5.81 -8.37 -26.39
C TRP A 95 -5.15 -9.71 -26.02
N ALA A 96 -5.48 -10.27 -24.84
CA ALA A 96 -4.88 -11.52 -24.34
C ALA A 96 -5.75 -12.78 -24.55
N ASN A 97 -6.79 -12.73 -25.39
CA ASN A 97 -7.57 -13.92 -25.82
C ASN A 97 -7.62 -14.03 -27.35
#